data_AF-A0A410WSS3-F1
#
_entry.id   AF-A0A410WSS3-F1
#
_cell.length_a   1.000
_cell.length_b   1.000
_cell.length_c   1.000
_cell.angle_alpha   90.00
_cell.angle_beta   90.00
_cell.angle_gamma   90.00
#
_symmetry.space_group_name_H-M   'P 1'
#
loop_
_entity.id
_entity.type
_entity.pdbx_description
1 polymer ?
#
loop_
_entity_poly.entity_id
_entity_poly.type
_entity_poly.pdbx_seq_one_letter_code
_entity_poly.pdbx_strand_id
1 'polypeptide(L)'
;MFDILIYQKQKVKVSCGKDTITGIISNHYEQFGLIKMDNVLLPIEHILMIEVVEEEGDPFCYADLPAQPINKGASLREMLY
;
A
#
# COMPACT_ATOMS: atom_id res chain seq x y z
N MET A 1 6.14 -2.59 4.75
CA MET A 1 4.68 -2.66 4.42
C MET A 1 4.00 -1.38 4.89
N PHE A 2 4.06 -1.06 6.18
CA PHE A 2 3.55 0.19 6.74
C PHE A 2 4.16 1.44 6.10
N ASP A 3 5.43 1.37 5.68
CA ASP A 3 6.15 2.50 5.08
C ASP A 3 5.49 3.00 3.80
N ILE A 4 4.92 2.10 2.99
CA ILE A 4 4.21 2.46 1.76
C ILE A 4 2.90 3.18 2.10
N LEU A 5 2.15 2.66 3.06
CA LEU A 5 0.89 3.25 3.53
C LEU A 5 1.12 4.64 4.14
N ILE A 6 2.22 4.80 4.90
CA ILE A 6 2.63 6.09 5.49
C ILE A 6 3.05 7.08 4.40
N TYR A 7 3.87 6.65 3.46
CA TYR A 7 4.36 7.50 2.36
C TYR A 7 3.21 8.00 1.49
N GLN A 8 2.27 7.12 1.14
CA GLN A 8 1.10 7.46 0.32
C GLN A 8 0.01 8.18 1.12
N LYS A 9 0.14 8.29 2.44
CA LYS A 9 -0.87 8.86 3.36
C LYS A 9 -2.27 8.26 3.13
N GLN A 10 -2.31 6.97 2.80
CA GLN A 10 -3.56 6.31 2.52
C GLN A 10 -4.40 6.18 3.78
N LYS A 11 -5.70 6.40 3.61
CA LYS A 11 -6.68 6.12 4.65
C LYS A 11 -6.87 4.62 4.74
N VAL A 12 -6.73 4.07 5.92
CA VAL A 12 -6.83 2.64 6.18
C VAL A 12 -7.81 2.37 7.30
N LYS A 13 -8.45 1.22 7.25
CA LYS A 13 -9.27 0.65 8.30
C LYS A 13 -8.50 -0.49 8.95
N VAL A 14 -8.14 -0.31 10.21
CA VAL A 14 -7.35 -1.25 11.01
C VAL A 14 -8.27 -1.91 12.04
N SER A 15 -8.29 -3.24 12.03
CA SER A 15 -8.96 -4.04 13.05
C SER A 15 -7.94 -4.47 14.09
N CYS A 16 -8.13 -4.04 15.35
CA CYS A 16 -7.22 -4.31 16.46
C CYS A 16 -8.00 -4.96 17.61
N GLY A 17 -7.82 -6.27 17.81
CA GLY A 17 -8.60 -7.03 18.78
C GLY A 17 -10.11 -6.98 18.49
N LYS A 18 -10.89 -6.35 19.37
CA LYS A 18 -12.35 -6.20 19.21
C LYS A 18 -12.76 -4.86 18.58
N ASP A 19 -11.81 -3.95 18.43
CA ASP A 19 -12.05 -2.60 17.97
C ASP A 19 -11.62 -2.44 16.51
N THR A 20 -12.24 -1.48 15.84
CA THR A 20 -11.88 -1.14 14.46
C THR A 20 -11.75 0.37 14.36
N ILE A 21 -10.66 0.83 13.78
CA ILE A 21 -10.32 2.25 13.68
C ILE A 21 -10.04 2.56 12.21
N THR A 22 -10.57 3.66 11.71
CA THR A 22 -10.30 4.14 10.35
C THR A 22 -9.57 5.48 10.43
N GLY A 23 -8.47 5.63 9.70
CA GLY A 23 -7.62 6.81 9.77
C GLY A 23 -6.37 6.67 8.93
N ILE A 24 -5.40 7.58 9.09
CA ILE A 24 -4.16 7.58 8.31
C ILE A 24 -3.00 7.14 9.22
N ILE A 25 -2.19 6.19 8.73
CA ILE A 25 -0.95 5.82 9.43
C ILE A 25 0.07 6.93 9.20
N SER A 26 0.44 7.61 10.28
CA SER A 26 1.38 8.72 10.25
C SER A 26 2.81 8.28 10.51
N ASN A 27 3.01 7.21 11.28
CA ASN A 27 4.34 6.72 11.61
C ASN A 27 4.33 5.23 11.99
N HIS A 28 5.48 4.59 11.87
CA HIS A 28 5.74 3.22 12.29
C HIS A 28 6.97 3.21 13.21
N TYR A 29 6.77 2.72 14.43
CA TYR A 29 7.81 2.59 15.44
C TYR A 29 8.23 1.12 15.57
N GLU A 30 9.10 0.68 14.66
CA GLU A 30 9.53 -0.71 14.55
C GLU A 30 10.11 -1.25 15.87
N GLN A 31 10.93 -0.45 16.55
CA GLN A 31 11.58 -0.83 17.82
C GLN A 31 10.59 -1.19 18.94
N PHE A 32 9.37 -0.65 18.87
CA PHE A 32 8.33 -0.87 19.87
C PHE A 32 7.18 -1.73 19.34
N GLY A 33 7.23 -2.14 18.06
CA GLY A 33 6.12 -2.83 17.41
C GLY A 33 4.82 -2.03 17.41
N LEU A 34 4.89 -0.71 17.25
CA LEU A 34 3.72 0.19 17.28
C LEU A 34 3.54 0.92 15.95
N ILE A 35 2.29 1.20 15.58
CA ILE A 35 1.95 2.17 14.53
C ILE A 35 1.22 3.35 15.14
N LYS A 36 1.46 4.54 14.59
CA LYS A 36 0.71 5.75 14.95
C LYS A 36 -0.33 6.04 13.88
N MET A 37 -1.59 5.94 14.25
CA MET A 37 -2.72 6.27 13.41
C MET A 37 -3.43 7.49 14.00
N ASP A 38 -3.45 8.60 13.26
CA ASP A 38 -3.87 9.91 13.75
C ASP A 38 -3.22 10.28 15.11
N ASN A 39 -4.00 10.25 16.20
CA ASN A 39 -3.54 10.53 17.57
C ASN A 39 -3.48 9.28 18.47
N VAL A 40 -3.59 8.08 17.89
CA VAL A 40 -3.64 6.81 18.60
C VAL A 40 -2.41 5.97 18.25
N LEU A 41 -1.83 5.30 19.25
CA LEU A 41 -0.78 4.29 19.06
C LEU A 41 -1.40 2.90 19.16
N LEU A 42 -1.18 2.07 18.15
CA LEU A 42 -1.71 0.71 18.07
C LEU A 42 -0.56 -0.31 18.06
N PRO A 43 -0.62 -1.34 18.92
CA PRO A 43 0.37 -2.42 18.90
C PRO A 43 0.12 -3.36 17.72
N ILE A 44 1.17 -3.57 16.92
CA ILE A 44 1.12 -4.39 15.70
C ILE A 44 0.70 -5.83 16.01
N GLU A 45 1.12 -6.36 17.16
CA GLU A 45 0.77 -7.72 17.61
C GLU A 45 -0.74 -7.96 17.72
N HIS A 46 -1.53 -6.92 17.97
CA HIS A 46 -2.98 -7.03 18.10
C HIS A 46 -3.74 -6.67 16.83
N ILE A 47 -3.03 -6.26 15.78
CA ILE A 47 -3.65 -5.96 14.48
C ILE A 47 -3.99 -7.26 13.78
N LEU A 48 -5.29 -7.45 13.53
CA LEU A 48 -5.82 -8.61 12.84
C LEU A 48 -5.93 -8.37 11.33
N MET A 49 -6.27 -7.14 10.93
CA MET A 49 -6.53 -6.81 9.53
C MET A 49 -6.30 -5.33 9.26
N ILE A 50 -5.81 -5.01 8.07
CA ILE A 50 -5.68 -3.65 7.54
C ILE A 50 -6.28 -3.64 6.14
N GLU A 51 -7.25 -2.77 5.91
CA GLU A 51 -7.87 -2.54 4.61
C GLU A 51 -7.60 -1.10 4.19
N VAL A 52 -7.19 -0.89 2.94
CA VAL A 52 -7.08 0.45 2.36
C VAL A 52 -8.49 0.92 2.00
N VAL A 53 -8.86 2.11 2.46
CA VAL A 53 -10.12 2.76 2.10
C VAL A 53 -9.80 3.69 0.93
N GLU A 54 -10.17 3.26 -0.28
CA GLU A 54 -10.08 4.11 -1.47
C GLU A 54 -11.02 5.32 -1.27
N GLU A 55 -10.47 6.53 -1.30
CA GLU A 55 -11.31 7.73 -1.42
C GLU A 55 -11.83 7.79 -2.86
N GLU A 56 -13.16 7.87 -3.01
CA GLU A 56 -13.86 8.11 -4.26
C GLU A 56 -13.40 9.46 -4.84
N GLY A 57 -12.26 9.50 -5.53
CA GLY A 57 -11.69 10.74 -6.02
C GLY A 57 -10.25 10.70 -6.48
N ASP A 58 -9.48 9.63 -6.24
CA ASP A 58 -8.13 9.52 -6.76
C ASP A 58 -8.14 8.86 -8.17
N PRO A 59 -7.79 9.57 -9.26
CA PRO A 59 -7.80 9.03 -10.62
C PRO A 59 -6.68 8.01 -10.89
N PHE A 60 -5.91 7.64 -9.87
CA PHE A 60 -4.85 6.62 -9.96
C PHE A 60 -5.23 5.32 -9.26
N CYS A 61 -6.48 4.88 -9.39
CA CYS A 61 -6.76 3.46 -9.34
C CYS A 61 -6.01 2.81 -10.51
N TYR A 62 -5.01 1.98 -10.21
CA TYR A 62 -4.44 1.02 -11.15
C TYR A 62 -5.48 -0.06 -11.47
N ALA A 63 -6.58 0.33 -12.10
CA ALA A 63 -7.33 -0.58 -12.96
C ALA A 63 -6.48 -0.76 -14.23
N ASP A 64 -6.23 -2.01 -14.58
CA ASP A 64 -5.57 -2.45 -15.81
C ASP A 64 -4.04 -2.32 -15.85
N LEU A 65 -3.33 -3.29 -15.26
CA LEU A 65 -2.12 -3.82 -15.88
C LEU A 65 -2.54 -4.61 -17.13
N PRO A 66 -2.35 -4.13 -18.38
CA PRO A 66 -2.36 -5.05 -19.50
C PRO A 66 -1.14 -5.97 -19.32
N ALA A 67 -1.38 -7.28 -19.24
CA ALA A 67 -0.34 -8.29 -19.29
C ALA A 67 0.60 -7.96 -20.46
N GLN A 68 1.86 -7.63 -20.18
CA GLN A 68 2.84 -7.41 -21.23
C GLN A 68 2.95 -8.69 -22.06
N PRO A 69 2.73 -8.66 -23.39
CA PRO A 69 3.06 -9.80 -24.21
C PRO A 69 4.59 -9.91 -24.20
N ILE A 70 5.08 -11.07 -23.76
CA ILE A 70 6.47 -11.50 -23.96
C ILE A 70 6.71 -11.49 -25.47
N ASN A 71 7.34 -10.42 -25.96
CA ASN A 71 7.81 -10.34 -27.33
C ASN A 71 8.98 -11.32 -27.50
N LYS A 72 8.65 -12.55 -27.91
CA LYS A 72 9.59 -13.45 -28.58
C LYS A 72 9.95 -12.82 -29.93
N GLY A 73 11.20 -12.42 -30.09
CA GLY A 73 11.79 -12.18 -31.41
C GLY A 73 12.38 -10.79 -31.61
N ALA A 74 13.55 -10.52 -31.00
CA ALA A 74 14.50 -9.58 -31.58
C ALA A 74 15.48 -10.36 -32.46
N SER A 75 15.13 -10.47 -33.74
CA SER A 75 16.05 -10.92 -34.80
C SER A 75 17.07 -9.81 -35.03
N LEU A 76 18.34 -10.05 -34.65
CA LEU A 76 19.47 -9.15 -34.92
C LEU A 76 19.88 -9.24 -36.39
N ARG A 77 19.14 -8.59 -37.29
CA ARG A 77 19.65 -8.24 -38.62
C ARG A 77 19.13 -6.88 -39.06
N GLU A 78 20.04 -6.14 -39.67
CA GLU A 78 19.84 -4.93 -40.47
C GLU A 78 19.75 -3.62 -39.68
N MET A 79 20.90 -2.96 -39.56
CA MET A 79 21.08 -1.59 -40.09
C MET A 79 22.58 -1.35 -40.29
N LEU A 80 23.10 -1.89 -41.40
CA LEU A 80 24.21 -1.30 -42.15
C LEU A 80 23.61 -0.15 -42.95
N TYR A 81 24.01 1.08 -42.67
CA TYR A 81 24.23 2.15 -43.64
C TYR A 81 25.17 3.19 -43.03
#